data_AF-A0A3D3RTC6-F1
#
_entry.id   AF-A0A3D3RTC6-F1
#
_cell.length_a   1.000
_cell.length_b   1.000
_cell.length_c   1.000
_cell.angle_alpha   90.00
_cell.angle_beta   90.00
_cell.angle_gamma   90.00
#
_symmetry.space_group_name_H-M   'P 1'
#
loop_
_entity.id
_entity.type
_entity.pdbx_description
1 polymer ?
#
loop_
_entity_poly.entity_id
_entity_poly.type
_entity_poly.pdbx_seq_one_letter_code
_entity_poly.pdbx_strand_id
1 'polypeptide(L)'
;MRPFHTIAIPHKDILEGRLEQDVFAADLYEVSQGRGPEEYKDPDIFFQRTYLTEGLRNLLSMVERRLKGEGGDHIIQIQTPFGGGKTHSLIALYHKAREWKAKPVVIVGTVLGPRDTLWGALERGLTGQNTRLTGYTSPGREAIRELLLSHEPVLILMDEVLEYAVKAAGQRVGDSTLYAQSLAFMQELTEAVKTLDKVCLVITLPSSLLEHYDENAERFYNQLQKVIGRVEKVYTPVQEGEIAKVIKRRLFSHIDEEEAKKIVQMFVDYAQKENILPAGMEPSEYRDKFLDSYPFMPEVLDVLYHRWGSIHTFQRT
;
A
#
# COMPACT_ATOMS: atom_id res chain seq x y z
N MET A 1 19.29 17.49 31.26
CA MET A 1 18.16 17.14 30.38
C MET A 1 17.71 15.73 30.74
N ARG A 2 16.39 15.46 30.79
CA ARG A 2 15.91 14.08 30.92
C ARG A 2 16.28 13.30 29.65
N PRO A 3 16.62 12.00 29.74
CA PRO A 3 16.87 11.21 28.55
C PRO A 3 15.63 11.13 27.66
N PHE A 4 15.78 11.29 26.34
CA PHE A 4 14.63 11.36 25.42
C PHE A 4 13.72 10.12 25.49
N HIS A 5 14.28 8.93 25.75
CA HIS A 5 13.52 7.67 25.86
C HIS A 5 12.57 7.63 27.08
N THR A 6 12.71 8.58 28.01
CA THR A 6 11.77 8.76 29.14
C THR A 6 10.58 9.67 28.79
N ILE A 7 10.64 10.34 27.63
CA ILE A 7 9.63 11.27 27.11
C ILE A 7 8.94 10.65 25.89
N ALA A 8 9.73 10.10 24.97
CA ALA A 8 9.29 9.34 23.82
C ALA A 8 9.70 7.87 24.01
N ILE A 9 8.76 7.04 24.44
CA ILE A 9 8.98 5.63 24.77
C ILE A 9 8.83 4.79 23.48
N PRO A 10 9.91 4.19 22.95
CA PRO A 10 9.83 3.34 21.78
C PRO A 10 8.96 2.11 22.03
N HIS A 11 8.48 1.46 20.98
CA HIS A 11 7.86 0.15 21.12
C HIS A 11 8.84 -0.88 21.70
N LYS A 12 8.29 -1.91 22.36
CA LYS A 12 9.06 -2.91 23.11
C LYS A 12 10.01 -3.71 22.23
N ASP A 13 9.59 -4.03 21.01
CA ASP A 13 10.40 -4.67 19.96
C ASP A 13 11.68 -3.87 19.64
N ILE A 14 11.57 -2.55 19.52
CA ILE A 14 12.71 -1.64 19.29
C ILE A 14 13.63 -1.62 20.50
N LEU A 15 13.06 -1.53 21.72
CA LEU A 15 13.84 -1.54 22.96
C LEU A 15 14.60 -2.84 23.19
N GLU A 16 14.03 -3.97 22.75
CA GLU A 16 14.65 -5.29 22.85
C GLU A 16 15.60 -5.61 21.69
N GLY A 17 15.81 -4.66 20.76
CA GLY A 17 16.69 -4.83 19.60
C GLY A 17 16.16 -5.82 18.57
N ARG A 18 14.87 -6.16 18.61
CA ARG A 18 14.21 -7.02 17.62
C ARG A 18 13.84 -6.21 16.37
N LEU A 19 14.87 -5.66 15.73
CA LEU A 19 14.77 -4.86 14.50
C LEU A 19 14.99 -5.73 13.26
N GLU A 20 14.40 -6.91 13.23
CA GLU A 20 14.49 -7.77 12.04
C GLU A 20 13.74 -7.08 10.89
N GLN A 21 14.37 -6.97 9.72
CA GLN A 21 13.78 -6.29 8.55
C GLN A 21 12.40 -6.88 8.19
N ASP A 22 12.22 -8.18 8.44
CA ASP A 22 10.99 -8.94 8.19
C ASP A 22 9.79 -8.48 9.08
N VAL A 23 10.06 -7.88 10.24
CA VAL A 23 9.00 -7.30 11.10
C VAL A 23 8.45 -6.00 10.50
N PHE A 24 9.25 -5.30 9.70
CA PHE A 24 8.86 -4.05 9.07
C PHE A 24 8.36 -4.22 7.63
N ALA A 25 8.71 -5.32 6.95
CA ALA A 25 8.20 -5.63 5.63
C ALA A 25 6.70 -5.98 5.68
N ALA A 26 5.87 -5.16 5.06
CA ALA A 26 4.46 -5.47 4.88
C ALA A 26 4.32 -6.54 3.79
N ASP A 27 3.67 -7.67 4.11
CA ASP A 27 3.37 -8.73 3.14
C ASP A 27 1.87 -9.04 3.17
N LEU A 28 1.16 -8.59 2.13
CA LEU A 28 -0.28 -8.81 2.01
C LEU A 28 -0.63 -10.29 1.87
N TYR A 29 0.22 -11.08 1.22
CA TYR A 29 -0.06 -12.51 1.03
C TYR A 29 0.00 -13.23 2.36
N GLU A 30 1.08 -13.05 3.15
CA GLU A 30 1.20 -13.67 4.47
C GLU A 30 0.04 -13.29 5.39
N VAL A 31 -0.32 -12.00 5.43
CA VAL A 31 -1.49 -11.52 6.20
C VAL A 31 -2.77 -12.20 5.76
N SER A 32 -2.98 -12.35 4.44
CA SER A 32 -4.18 -13.00 3.89
C SER A 32 -4.29 -14.48 4.28
N GLN A 33 -3.15 -15.13 4.52
CA GLN A 33 -3.06 -16.52 4.97
C GLN A 33 -3.11 -16.66 6.51
N GLY A 34 -3.21 -15.55 7.25
CA GLY A 34 -3.14 -15.55 8.71
C GLY A 34 -1.74 -15.84 9.26
N ARG A 35 -0.69 -15.58 8.46
CA ARG A 35 0.73 -15.78 8.77
C ARG A 35 1.45 -14.42 8.84
N GLY A 36 2.72 -14.45 9.27
CA GLY A 36 3.54 -13.24 9.43
C GLY A 36 3.42 -12.56 10.81
N PRO A 37 3.98 -11.34 10.96
CA PRO A 37 3.97 -10.60 12.23
C PRO A 37 2.57 -10.21 12.70
N GLU A 38 2.36 -10.26 14.02
CA GLU A 38 1.05 -9.95 14.62
C GLU A 38 0.59 -8.51 14.33
N GLU A 39 1.54 -7.58 14.20
CA GLU A 39 1.29 -6.17 13.86
C GLU A 39 0.60 -5.96 12.52
N TYR A 40 0.73 -6.93 11.61
CA TYR A 40 0.09 -6.89 10.30
C TYR A 40 -1.12 -7.81 10.21
N LYS A 41 -1.14 -8.91 10.96
CA LYS A 41 -2.25 -9.86 10.95
C LYS A 41 -3.46 -9.41 11.78
N ASP A 42 -3.21 -8.84 12.95
CA ASP A 42 -4.28 -8.43 13.85
C ASP A 42 -4.76 -7.03 13.48
N PRO A 43 -6.05 -6.84 13.16
CA PRO A 43 -6.56 -5.55 12.69
C PRO A 43 -6.45 -4.46 13.77
N ASP A 44 -6.67 -4.79 15.05
CA ASP A 44 -6.66 -3.80 16.13
C ASP A 44 -5.22 -3.31 16.38
N ILE A 45 -4.26 -4.23 16.43
CA ILE A 45 -2.83 -3.90 16.57
C ILE A 45 -2.37 -3.13 15.33
N PHE A 46 -2.75 -3.57 14.12
CA PHE A 46 -2.39 -2.90 12.87
C PHE A 46 -2.86 -1.45 12.87
N PHE A 47 -4.14 -1.18 13.14
CA PHE A 47 -4.66 0.20 13.18
C PHE A 47 -4.14 0.99 14.38
N GLN A 48 -3.80 0.34 15.49
CA GLN A 48 -3.10 1.00 16.60
C GLN A 48 -1.72 1.48 16.19
N ARG A 49 -0.94 0.70 15.43
CA ARG A 49 0.41 1.09 14.97
C ARG A 49 0.41 1.91 13.67
N THR A 50 -0.73 2.05 13.02
CA THR A 50 -0.86 2.79 11.77
C THR A 50 -1.29 4.23 12.03
N TYR A 51 -0.53 5.19 11.49
CA TYR A 51 -1.03 6.56 11.36
C TYR A 51 -1.95 6.61 10.15
N LEU A 52 -3.25 6.80 10.39
CA LEU A 52 -4.23 6.98 9.32
C LEU A 52 -4.00 8.35 8.67
N THR A 53 -3.22 8.38 7.60
CA THR A 53 -3.02 9.57 6.77
C THR A 53 -4.34 10.04 6.15
N GLU A 54 -4.41 11.30 5.76
CA GLU A 54 -5.53 11.80 4.94
C GLU A 54 -5.69 10.94 3.68
N GLY A 55 -4.55 10.58 3.10
CA GLY A 55 -4.41 9.58 2.07
C GLY A 55 -5.20 8.30 2.35
N LEU A 56 -4.76 7.56 3.36
CA LEU A 56 -5.35 6.27 3.68
C LEU A 56 -6.84 6.39 4.06
N ARG A 57 -7.25 7.43 4.80
CA ARG A 57 -8.66 7.64 5.17
C ARG A 57 -9.56 7.82 3.95
N ASN A 58 -9.14 8.64 2.99
CA ASN A 58 -9.88 8.88 1.76
C ASN A 58 -9.97 7.60 0.91
N LEU A 59 -8.87 6.84 0.80
CA LEU A 59 -8.88 5.53 0.13
C LEU A 59 -9.90 4.58 0.78
N LEU A 60 -9.85 4.41 2.10
CA LEU A 60 -10.78 3.55 2.82
C LEU A 60 -12.23 3.99 2.61
N SER A 61 -12.51 5.30 2.68
CA SER A 61 -13.85 5.86 2.48
C SER A 61 -14.38 5.62 1.06
N MET A 62 -13.56 5.80 0.02
CA MET A 62 -13.96 5.55 -1.36
C MET A 62 -14.31 4.09 -1.60
N VAL A 63 -13.47 3.17 -1.11
CA VAL A 63 -13.71 1.73 -1.23
C VAL A 63 -14.96 1.31 -0.45
N GLU A 64 -15.14 1.80 0.77
CA GLU A 64 -16.33 1.51 1.57
C GLU A 64 -17.62 1.93 0.85
N ARG A 65 -17.66 3.16 0.32
CA ARG A 65 -18.83 3.67 -0.42
C ARG A 65 -19.13 2.80 -1.63
N ARG A 66 -18.09 2.38 -2.37
CA ARG A 66 -18.23 1.48 -3.51
C ARG A 66 -18.84 0.15 -3.08
N LEU A 67 -18.28 -0.50 -2.06
CA LEU A 67 -18.76 -1.80 -1.60
C LEU A 67 -20.17 -1.75 -1.01
N LYS A 68 -20.62 -0.59 -0.51
CA LYS A 68 -22.01 -0.36 -0.09
C LYS A 68 -22.99 -0.08 -1.25
N GLY A 69 -22.49 0.15 -2.47
CA GLY A 69 -23.30 0.55 -3.62
C GLY A 69 -23.72 2.02 -3.59
N GLU A 70 -23.01 2.88 -2.86
CA GLU A 70 -23.29 4.31 -2.70
C GLU A 70 -22.53 5.18 -3.74
N GLY A 71 -22.14 4.54 -4.86
CA GLY A 71 -21.21 5.08 -5.84
C GLY A 71 -19.75 5.02 -5.38
N GLY A 72 -18.86 5.70 -6.11
CA GLY A 72 -17.42 5.62 -5.90
C GLY A 72 -16.70 4.88 -7.03
N ASP A 73 -15.38 4.95 -6.99
CA ASP A 73 -14.50 4.44 -8.04
C ASP A 73 -14.50 2.89 -8.05
N HIS A 74 -14.56 2.32 -9.24
CA HIS A 74 -14.64 0.89 -9.52
C HIS A 74 -13.24 0.25 -9.41
N ILE A 75 -12.25 0.97 -9.92
CA ILE A 75 -10.86 0.55 -10.03
C ILE A 75 -9.98 1.65 -9.42
N ILE A 76 -9.21 1.31 -8.41
CA ILE A 76 -8.30 2.24 -7.75
C ILE A 76 -6.87 1.78 -7.99
N GLN A 77 -6.07 2.67 -8.56
CA GLN A 77 -4.65 2.44 -8.71
C GLN A 77 -3.90 3.18 -7.59
N ILE A 78 -3.19 2.41 -6.76
CA ILE A 78 -2.29 2.98 -5.76
C ILE A 78 -0.91 3.15 -6.38
N GLN A 79 -0.42 4.39 -6.39
CA GLN A 79 0.97 4.69 -6.69
C GLN A 79 1.59 5.42 -5.50
N THR A 80 2.86 5.16 -5.25
CA THR A 80 3.62 5.94 -4.26
C THR A 80 4.85 6.48 -4.95
N PRO A 81 5.16 7.78 -4.83
CA PRO A 81 6.39 8.34 -5.39
C PRO A 81 7.63 7.73 -4.71
N PHE A 82 7.53 7.36 -3.43
CA PHE A 82 8.59 6.72 -2.63
C PHE A 82 8.02 5.56 -1.79
N GLY A 83 8.88 4.65 -1.33
CA GLY A 83 8.51 3.37 -0.68
C GLY A 83 7.57 3.45 0.51
N GLY A 84 6.96 2.31 0.88
CA GLY A 84 6.34 2.12 2.21
C GLY A 84 4.83 2.09 2.31
N GLY A 85 4.08 2.55 1.29
CA GLY A 85 2.64 2.81 1.47
C GLY A 85 1.69 1.83 0.80
N LYS A 86 2.12 1.14 -0.27
CA LYS A 86 1.24 0.39 -1.18
C LYS A 86 0.67 -0.86 -0.51
N THR A 87 1.52 -1.81 -0.17
CA THR A 87 1.12 -3.06 0.49
C THR A 87 0.48 -2.78 1.86
N HIS A 88 0.98 -1.78 2.59
CA HIS A 88 0.36 -1.32 3.83
C HIS A 88 -1.09 -0.83 3.63
N SER A 89 -1.36 -0.06 2.58
CA SER A 89 -2.72 0.37 2.24
C SER A 89 -3.62 -0.80 1.84
N LEU A 90 -3.08 -1.79 1.11
CA LEU A 90 -3.81 -3.01 0.78
C LEU A 90 -4.14 -3.83 2.05
N ILE A 91 -3.23 -3.93 3.02
CA ILE A 91 -3.50 -4.59 4.30
C ILE A 91 -4.59 -3.86 5.09
N ALA A 92 -4.56 -2.53 5.13
CA ALA A 92 -5.63 -1.74 5.75
C ALA A 92 -7.00 -2.01 5.11
N LEU A 93 -7.04 -2.08 3.77
CA LEU A 93 -8.23 -2.44 3.01
C LEU A 93 -8.68 -3.89 3.27
N TYR A 94 -7.75 -4.83 3.34
CA TYR A 94 -8.02 -6.24 3.67
C TYR A 94 -8.70 -6.39 5.03
N HIS A 95 -8.17 -5.69 6.06
CA HIS A 95 -8.75 -5.70 7.40
C HIS A 95 -10.15 -5.09 7.41
N LYS A 96 -10.32 -3.92 6.77
CA LYS A 96 -11.62 -3.23 6.71
C LYS A 96 -12.67 -3.96 5.89
N ALA A 97 -12.28 -4.77 4.91
CA ALA A 97 -13.23 -5.56 4.11
C ALA A 97 -14.18 -6.39 4.99
N ARG A 98 -13.69 -6.98 6.08
CA ARG A 98 -14.50 -7.76 7.02
C ARG A 98 -15.54 -6.90 7.74
N GLU A 99 -15.17 -5.71 8.19
CA GLU A 99 -16.09 -4.73 8.80
C GLU A 99 -17.17 -4.29 7.82
N TRP A 100 -16.81 -4.13 6.54
CA TRP A 100 -17.72 -3.77 5.47
C TRP A 100 -18.54 -4.93 4.91
N LYS A 101 -18.38 -6.14 5.47
CA LYS A 101 -19.01 -7.39 5.00
C LYS A 101 -18.71 -7.71 3.53
N ALA A 102 -17.59 -7.18 3.02
CA ALA A 102 -17.10 -7.47 1.69
C ALA A 102 -16.14 -8.66 1.72
N LYS A 103 -16.15 -9.46 0.67
CA LYS A 103 -15.22 -10.58 0.51
C LYS A 103 -13.90 -10.06 -0.09
N PRO A 104 -12.78 -10.08 0.66
CA PRO A 104 -11.50 -9.72 0.10
C PRO A 104 -10.95 -10.87 -0.74
N VAL A 105 -10.45 -10.56 -1.93
CA VAL A 105 -9.70 -11.47 -2.80
C VAL A 105 -8.30 -10.91 -2.97
N VAL A 106 -7.29 -11.65 -2.53
CA VAL A 106 -5.89 -11.23 -2.57
C VAL A 106 -5.16 -11.97 -3.68
N ILE A 107 -4.54 -11.21 -4.59
CA ILE A 107 -3.73 -11.73 -5.69
C ILE A 107 -2.38 -11.01 -5.65
N VAL A 108 -1.31 -11.74 -5.31
CA VAL A 108 0.05 -11.17 -5.21
C VAL A 108 0.95 -11.79 -6.27
N GLY A 109 1.46 -10.98 -7.19
CA GLY A 109 2.20 -11.45 -8.37
C GLY A 109 3.54 -12.12 -8.06
N THR A 110 4.19 -11.73 -6.96
CA THR A 110 5.43 -12.38 -6.49
C THR A 110 5.22 -13.84 -6.09
N VAL A 111 4.02 -14.17 -5.62
CA VAL A 111 3.65 -15.50 -5.13
C VAL A 111 3.19 -16.41 -6.26
N LEU A 112 2.53 -15.85 -7.28
CA LEU A 112 2.04 -16.63 -8.41
C LEU A 112 3.19 -17.31 -9.18
N GLY A 113 3.02 -18.60 -9.43
CA GLY A 113 3.91 -19.38 -10.27
C GLY A 113 3.64 -19.18 -11.77
N PRO A 114 4.52 -19.68 -12.65
CA PRO A 114 4.40 -19.50 -14.10
C PRO A 114 3.21 -20.24 -14.74
N ARG A 115 2.55 -21.12 -13.98
CA ARG A 115 1.34 -21.86 -14.39
C ARG A 115 0.09 -21.43 -13.63
N ASP A 116 0.22 -20.57 -12.64
CA ASP A 116 -0.93 -19.97 -12.00
C ASP A 116 -1.54 -18.94 -12.93
N THR A 117 -2.87 -18.83 -12.92
CA THR A 117 -3.58 -17.84 -13.71
C THR A 117 -4.25 -16.81 -12.81
N LEU A 118 -4.32 -15.55 -13.24
CA LEU A 118 -4.97 -14.49 -12.47
C LEU A 118 -6.45 -14.77 -12.22
N TRP A 119 -7.15 -15.30 -13.23
CA TRP A 119 -8.55 -15.70 -13.10
C TRP A 119 -8.74 -16.92 -12.19
N GLY A 120 -7.79 -17.85 -12.19
CA GLY A 120 -7.80 -18.97 -11.26
C GLY A 120 -7.58 -18.53 -9.82
N ALA A 121 -6.66 -17.58 -9.60
CA ALA A 121 -6.47 -16.95 -8.30
C ALA A 121 -7.74 -16.19 -7.84
N LEU A 122 -8.40 -15.47 -8.74
CA LEU A 122 -9.67 -14.78 -8.46
C LEU A 122 -10.76 -15.76 -8.00
N GLU A 123 -10.98 -16.84 -8.75
CA GLU A 123 -11.98 -17.85 -8.38
C GLU A 123 -11.63 -18.54 -7.04
N ARG A 124 -10.36 -18.88 -6.82
CA ARG A 124 -9.91 -19.46 -5.54
C ARG A 124 -10.17 -18.51 -4.38
N GLY A 125 -9.88 -17.23 -4.53
CA GLY A 125 -10.17 -16.24 -3.49
C GLY A 125 -11.67 -16.11 -3.20
N LEU A 126 -12.52 -16.23 -4.22
CA LEU A 126 -13.98 -16.13 -4.09
C LEU A 126 -14.66 -17.42 -3.64
N THR A 127 -14.14 -18.59 -3.94
CA THR A 127 -14.85 -19.87 -3.74
C THR A 127 -14.08 -20.88 -2.89
N GLY A 128 -12.78 -20.66 -2.69
CA GLY A 128 -11.86 -21.64 -2.09
C GLY A 128 -11.30 -22.66 -3.09
N GLN A 129 -11.77 -22.67 -4.35
CA GLN A 129 -11.37 -23.64 -5.37
C GLN A 129 -11.29 -23.00 -6.77
N ASN A 130 -10.75 -23.74 -7.74
CA ASN A 130 -10.73 -23.31 -9.16
C ASN A 130 -11.37 -24.40 -10.01
N THR A 131 -12.64 -24.19 -10.36
CA THR A 131 -13.47 -25.21 -11.04
C THR A 131 -14.21 -24.66 -12.25
N ARG A 132 -14.53 -23.37 -12.28
CA ARG A 132 -15.19 -22.69 -13.40
C ARG A 132 -14.18 -22.00 -14.31
N LEU A 133 -13.31 -21.16 -13.77
CA LEU A 133 -12.34 -20.39 -14.53
C LEU A 133 -11.06 -21.21 -14.70
N THR A 134 -11.16 -22.35 -15.38
CA THR A 134 -10.05 -23.30 -15.55
C THR A 134 -9.34 -23.09 -16.89
N GLY A 135 -8.13 -23.66 -17.02
CA GLY A 135 -7.32 -23.57 -18.23
C GLY A 135 -6.45 -22.32 -18.31
N TYR A 136 -5.81 -22.14 -19.46
CA TYR A 136 -4.77 -21.12 -19.69
C TYR A 136 -5.22 -19.96 -20.60
N THR A 137 -6.48 -19.93 -21.00
CA THR A 137 -7.09 -18.87 -21.82
C THR A 137 -7.96 -17.98 -20.94
N SER A 138 -8.00 -16.67 -21.22
CA SER A 138 -8.87 -15.74 -20.49
C SER A 138 -10.34 -16.20 -20.57
N PRO A 139 -11.09 -16.20 -19.45
CA PRO A 139 -12.42 -16.81 -19.39
C PRO A 139 -13.53 -15.98 -20.07
N GLY A 140 -13.25 -14.75 -20.49
CA GLY A 140 -14.24 -13.84 -21.03
C GLY A 140 -14.92 -13.00 -19.95
N ARG A 141 -15.29 -11.77 -20.33
CA ARG A 141 -15.94 -10.78 -19.45
C ARG A 141 -17.18 -11.31 -18.72
N GLU A 142 -18.05 -12.06 -19.40
CA GLU A 142 -19.34 -12.44 -18.82
C GLU A 142 -19.19 -13.54 -17.75
N ALA A 143 -18.25 -14.48 -17.94
CA ALA A 143 -17.91 -15.46 -16.91
C ALA A 143 -17.34 -14.80 -15.65
N ILE A 144 -16.51 -13.77 -15.81
CA ILE A 144 -15.96 -12.97 -14.70
C ILE A 144 -17.09 -12.22 -13.99
N ARG A 145 -17.97 -11.56 -14.75
CA ARG A 145 -19.09 -10.80 -14.20
C ARG A 145 -20.05 -11.69 -13.41
N GLU A 146 -20.45 -12.85 -13.94
CA GLU A 146 -21.31 -13.81 -13.23
C GLU A 146 -20.66 -14.32 -11.93
N LEU A 147 -19.35 -14.61 -11.97
CA LEU A 147 -18.61 -15.01 -10.78
C LEU A 147 -18.62 -13.92 -9.72
N LEU A 148 -18.34 -12.67 -10.09
CA LEU A 148 -18.33 -11.54 -9.15
C LEU A 148 -19.71 -11.21 -8.60
N LEU A 149 -20.73 -11.18 -9.47
CA LEU A 149 -22.12 -10.86 -9.10
C LEU A 149 -22.67 -11.84 -8.05
N SER A 150 -22.32 -13.12 -8.15
CA SER A 150 -22.75 -14.14 -7.18
C SER A 150 -22.09 -14.03 -5.80
N HIS A 151 -21.10 -13.15 -5.63
CA HIS A 151 -20.32 -13.00 -4.40
C HIS A 151 -20.28 -11.56 -3.85
N GLU A 152 -21.06 -10.63 -4.41
CA GLU A 152 -21.07 -9.24 -3.93
C GLU A 152 -21.42 -9.13 -2.42
N PRO A 153 -20.79 -8.20 -1.68
CA PRO A 153 -19.76 -7.25 -2.11
C PRO A 153 -18.36 -7.88 -2.20
N VAL A 154 -17.56 -7.50 -3.20
CA VAL A 154 -16.20 -8.05 -3.42
C VAL A 154 -15.16 -6.94 -3.46
N LEU A 155 -14.09 -7.10 -2.69
CA LEU A 155 -12.90 -6.27 -2.77
C LEU A 155 -11.73 -7.09 -3.35
N ILE A 156 -11.28 -6.76 -4.55
CA ILE A 156 -10.15 -7.42 -5.21
C ILE A 156 -8.91 -6.59 -4.95
N LEU A 157 -7.91 -7.16 -4.28
CA LEU A 157 -6.62 -6.54 -3.97
C LEU A 157 -5.54 -7.24 -4.80
N MET A 158 -4.95 -6.51 -5.74
CA MET A 158 -3.88 -7.02 -6.59
C MET A 158 -2.56 -6.29 -6.28
N ASP A 159 -1.58 -7.05 -5.77
CA ASP A 159 -0.24 -6.54 -5.48
C ASP A 159 0.79 -7.08 -6.47
N GLU A 160 1.71 -6.23 -6.91
CA GLU A 160 2.87 -6.60 -7.74
C GLU A 160 2.55 -7.43 -9.00
N VAL A 161 1.44 -7.13 -9.66
CA VAL A 161 0.96 -7.87 -10.86
C VAL A 161 1.99 -7.86 -12.01
N LEU A 162 2.81 -6.81 -12.09
CA LEU A 162 3.88 -6.72 -13.10
C LEU A 162 4.94 -7.81 -12.93
N GLU A 163 5.27 -8.21 -11.71
CA GLU A 163 6.24 -9.27 -11.47
C GLU A 163 5.75 -10.62 -12.00
N TYR A 164 4.45 -10.88 -11.86
CA TYR A 164 3.83 -12.07 -12.42
C TYR A 164 3.85 -12.06 -13.96
N ALA A 165 3.70 -10.88 -14.60
CA ALA A 165 3.70 -10.78 -16.05
C ALA A 165 4.99 -11.34 -16.68
N VAL A 166 6.15 -11.10 -16.05
CA VAL A 166 7.45 -11.65 -16.48
C VAL A 166 7.44 -13.18 -16.45
N LYS A 167 6.96 -13.78 -15.35
CA LYS A 167 6.86 -15.24 -15.21
C LYS A 167 5.89 -15.85 -16.22
N ALA A 168 4.75 -15.19 -16.45
CA ALA A 168 3.71 -15.62 -17.37
C ALA A 168 4.16 -15.56 -18.84
N ALA A 169 5.14 -14.72 -19.19
CA ALA A 169 5.67 -14.62 -20.54
C ALA A 169 6.38 -15.91 -20.99
N GLY A 170 6.95 -16.68 -20.05
CA GLY A 170 7.61 -17.95 -20.33
C GLY A 170 6.67 -19.13 -20.62
N GLN A 171 5.38 -19.03 -20.27
CA GLN A 171 4.41 -20.11 -20.44
C GLN A 171 3.64 -19.94 -21.75
N ARG A 172 3.80 -20.90 -22.68
CA ARG A 172 3.05 -20.92 -23.95
C ARG A 172 1.61 -21.37 -23.76
N VAL A 173 0.70 -20.78 -24.54
CA VAL A 173 -0.73 -21.09 -24.58
C VAL A 173 -1.20 -21.04 -26.03
N GLY A 174 -1.27 -22.21 -26.68
CA GLY A 174 -1.50 -22.30 -28.12
C GLY A 174 -0.44 -21.50 -28.90
N ASP A 175 -0.92 -20.60 -29.75
CA ASP A 175 -0.07 -19.66 -30.52
C ASP A 175 0.27 -18.37 -29.76
N SER A 176 -0.10 -18.27 -28.48
CA SER A 176 0.12 -17.12 -27.61
C SER A 176 0.91 -17.49 -26.34
N THR A 177 0.91 -16.61 -25.34
CA THR A 177 1.54 -16.83 -24.03
C THR A 177 0.54 -16.54 -22.90
N LEU A 178 0.82 -17.07 -21.72
CA LEU A 178 0.02 -16.78 -20.53
C LEU A 178 0.08 -15.29 -20.17
N TYR A 179 1.18 -14.61 -20.49
CA TYR A 179 1.28 -13.15 -20.46
C TYR A 179 0.18 -12.47 -21.29
N ALA A 180 0.01 -12.87 -22.55
CA ALA A 180 -0.99 -12.28 -23.44
C ALA A 180 -2.40 -12.54 -22.93
N GLN A 181 -2.66 -13.74 -22.42
CA GLN A 181 -3.93 -14.11 -21.81
C GLN A 181 -4.18 -13.37 -20.50
N SER A 182 -3.14 -13.11 -19.70
CA SER A 182 -3.25 -12.31 -18.47
C SER A 182 -3.58 -10.85 -18.78
N LEU A 183 -3.06 -10.30 -19.88
CA LEU A 183 -3.42 -8.95 -20.31
C LEU A 183 -4.89 -8.88 -20.78
N ALA A 184 -5.33 -9.86 -21.56
CA ALA A 184 -6.74 -9.99 -21.96
C ALA A 184 -7.65 -10.11 -20.73
N PHE A 185 -7.26 -10.91 -19.74
CA PHE A 185 -7.98 -11.03 -18.48
C PHE A 185 -8.09 -9.69 -17.74
N MET A 186 -7.02 -8.90 -17.64
CA MET A 186 -7.09 -7.59 -16.98
C MET A 186 -8.06 -6.63 -17.70
N GLN A 187 -8.14 -6.69 -19.03
CA GLN A 187 -9.14 -5.95 -19.80
C GLN A 187 -10.56 -6.41 -19.46
N GLU A 188 -10.81 -7.71 -19.54
CA GLU A 188 -12.13 -8.30 -19.26
C GLU A 188 -12.57 -8.07 -17.81
N LEU A 189 -11.65 -8.20 -16.85
CA LEU A 189 -11.89 -7.97 -15.43
C LEU A 189 -12.28 -6.51 -15.18
N THR A 190 -11.50 -5.55 -15.69
CA THR A 190 -11.79 -4.13 -15.49
C THR A 190 -13.11 -3.72 -16.14
N GLU A 191 -13.47 -4.28 -17.29
CA GLU A 191 -14.80 -4.09 -17.88
C GLU A 191 -15.93 -4.71 -17.08
N ALA A 192 -15.73 -5.92 -16.52
CA ALA A 192 -16.71 -6.59 -15.69
C ALA A 192 -16.98 -5.79 -14.39
N VAL A 193 -15.92 -5.39 -13.69
CA VAL A 193 -15.99 -4.62 -12.43
C VAL A 193 -16.72 -3.28 -12.64
N LYS A 194 -16.55 -2.64 -13.80
CA LYS A 194 -17.26 -1.39 -14.16
C LYS A 194 -18.79 -1.54 -14.22
N THR A 195 -19.31 -2.76 -14.36
CA THR A 195 -20.75 -3.02 -14.44
C THR A 195 -21.39 -3.46 -13.12
N LEU A 196 -20.61 -3.55 -12.04
CA LEU A 196 -21.01 -4.18 -10.78
C LEU A 196 -20.89 -3.24 -9.60
N ASP A 197 -22.00 -2.71 -9.11
CA ASP A 197 -22.05 -1.61 -8.14
C ASP A 197 -21.35 -1.87 -6.81
N LYS A 198 -21.15 -3.15 -6.43
CA LYS A 198 -20.57 -3.54 -5.14
C LYS A 198 -19.25 -4.29 -5.26
N VAL A 199 -18.55 -4.09 -6.37
CA VAL A 199 -17.21 -4.61 -6.60
C VAL A 199 -16.21 -3.47 -6.73
N CYS A 200 -15.08 -3.60 -6.06
CA CYS A 200 -13.95 -2.67 -6.15
C CYS A 200 -12.67 -3.45 -6.45
N LEU A 201 -11.92 -3.01 -7.45
CA LEU A 201 -10.59 -3.52 -7.79
C LEU A 201 -9.54 -2.50 -7.34
N VAL A 202 -8.66 -2.89 -6.43
CA VAL A 202 -7.52 -2.07 -6.01
C VAL A 202 -6.24 -2.74 -6.48
N ILE A 203 -5.44 -2.02 -7.26
CA ILE A 203 -4.19 -2.52 -7.83
C ILE A 203 -3.03 -1.61 -7.49
N THR A 204 -1.89 -2.21 -7.16
CA THR A 204 -0.63 -1.48 -6.99
C THR A 204 0.20 -1.58 -8.25
N LEU A 205 0.85 -0.47 -8.62
CA LEU A 205 1.87 -0.46 -9.65
C LEU A 205 3.11 0.28 -9.15
N PRO A 206 4.31 -0.18 -9.53
CA PRO A 206 5.53 0.53 -9.20
C PRO A 206 5.59 1.87 -9.95
N SER A 207 6.16 2.88 -9.30
CA SER A 207 6.28 4.23 -9.83
C SER A 207 7.60 4.48 -10.58
N SER A 208 8.62 3.66 -10.33
CA SER A 208 10.01 3.95 -10.73
C SER A 208 10.83 2.73 -11.21
N LEU A 209 10.20 1.56 -11.38
CA LEU A 209 10.92 0.30 -11.67
C LEU A 209 10.95 -0.10 -13.15
N LEU A 210 10.46 0.70 -14.09
CA LEU A 210 10.47 0.31 -15.52
C LEU A 210 11.89 -0.02 -16.04
N GLU A 211 12.94 0.58 -15.47
CA GLU A 211 14.34 0.32 -15.85
C GLU A 211 14.88 -1.07 -15.43
N HIS A 212 14.20 -1.77 -14.52
CA HIS A 212 14.57 -3.13 -14.08
C HIS A 212 13.69 -4.23 -14.68
N TYR A 213 12.65 -3.85 -15.40
CA TYR A 213 11.72 -4.77 -16.04
C TYR A 213 12.11 -4.99 -17.51
N ASP A 214 11.84 -6.19 -18.03
CA ASP A 214 12.06 -6.46 -19.45
C ASP A 214 11.04 -5.72 -20.34
N GLU A 215 11.26 -5.70 -21.66
CA GLU A 215 10.34 -5.07 -22.61
C GLU A 215 8.89 -5.58 -22.47
N ASN A 216 8.70 -6.82 -22.00
CA ASN A 216 7.36 -7.39 -21.81
C ASN A 216 6.65 -6.75 -20.62
N ALA A 217 7.31 -6.59 -19.49
CA ALA A 217 6.71 -5.94 -18.33
C ALA A 217 6.45 -4.44 -18.57
N GLU A 218 7.30 -3.74 -19.32
CA GLU A 218 7.01 -2.37 -19.76
C GLU A 218 5.78 -2.30 -20.68
N ARG A 219 5.65 -3.22 -21.64
CA ARG A 219 4.46 -3.31 -22.49
C ARG A 219 3.21 -3.64 -21.68
N PHE A 220 3.29 -4.54 -20.71
CA PHE A 220 2.18 -4.88 -19.83
C PHE A 220 1.76 -3.69 -19.01
N TYR A 221 2.72 -2.97 -18.41
CA TYR A 221 2.45 -1.75 -17.67
C TYR A 221 1.75 -0.71 -18.54
N ASN A 222 2.28 -0.42 -19.73
CA ASN A 222 1.70 0.56 -20.65
C ASN A 222 0.29 0.16 -21.12
N GLN A 223 0.05 -1.13 -21.36
CA GLN A 223 -1.26 -1.64 -21.73
C GLN A 223 -2.23 -1.57 -20.55
N LEU A 224 -1.80 -2.00 -19.36
CA LEU A 224 -2.58 -1.94 -18.14
C LEU A 224 -2.92 -0.49 -17.77
N GLN A 225 -1.98 0.45 -17.93
CA GLN A 225 -2.22 1.90 -17.81
C GLN A 225 -3.29 2.39 -18.79
N LYS A 226 -3.35 1.89 -20.03
CA LYS A 226 -4.42 2.27 -20.97
C LYS A 226 -5.78 1.73 -20.57
N VAL A 227 -5.80 0.54 -19.96
CA VAL A 227 -7.02 -0.16 -19.51
C VAL A 227 -7.59 0.48 -18.25
N ILE A 228 -6.72 0.81 -17.28
CA ILE A 228 -7.06 1.47 -16.02
C ILE A 228 -7.26 2.99 -16.22
N GLY A 229 -6.32 3.64 -16.92
CA GLY A 229 -6.17 5.10 -17.02
C GLY A 229 -7.15 5.83 -17.92
N ARG A 230 -8.15 5.14 -18.48
CA ARG A 230 -9.30 5.82 -19.11
C ARG A 230 -10.35 6.28 -18.10
N VAL A 231 -10.29 5.89 -16.82
CA VAL A 231 -11.42 6.13 -15.89
C VAL A 231 -11.05 6.64 -14.48
N GLU A 232 -9.93 6.32 -13.81
CA GLU A 232 -9.85 6.56 -12.35
C GLU A 232 -8.50 7.07 -11.77
N LYS A 233 -8.57 7.58 -10.52
CA LYS A 233 -7.58 8.42 -9.83
C LYS A 233 -6.32 7.68 -9.37
N VAL A 234 -5.15 8.26 -9.66
CA VAL A 234 -3.89 7.89 -9.01
C VAL A 234 -3.94 8.30 -7.54
N TYR A 235 -3.80 7.32 -6.65
CA TYR A 235 -3.88 7.55 -5.22
C TYR A 235 -2.51 7.52 -4.55
N THR A 236 -2.13 8.60 -3.87
CA THR A 236 -0.92 8.68 -3.05
C THR A 236 -1.29 8.56 -1.56
N PRO A 237 -1.03 7.42 -0.89
CA PRO A 237 -1.44 7.18 0.49
C PRO A 237 -0.81 8.06 1.56
N VAL A 238 0.37 8.65 1.31
CA VAL A 238 1.09 9.46 2.30
C VAL A 238 1.55 10.74 1.63
N GLN A 239 1.17 11.88 2.20
CA GLN A 239 1.67 13.19 1.77
C GLN A 239 2.97 13.54 2.53
N GLU A 240 3.79 14.45 1.99
CA GLU A 240 5.08 14.82 2.59
C GLU A 240 4.94 15.32 4.05
N GLY A 241 3.90 16.11 4.34
CA GLY A 241 3.63 16.61 5.70
C GLY A 241 3.18 15.55 6.72
N GLU A 242 2.95 14.30 6.30
CA GLU A 242 2.44 13.24 7.17
C GLU A 242 3.51 12.20 7.54
N ILE A 243 4.66 12.22 6.86
CA ILE A 243 5.73 11.22 7.04
C ILE A 243 6.23 11.20 8.47
N ALA A 244 6.48 12.38 9.06
CA ALA A 244 6.90 12.51 10.44
C ALA A 244 5.92 11.83 11.41
N LYS A 245 4.62 11.96 11.15
CA LYS A 245 3.55 11.36 11.97
C LYS A 245 3.48 9.85 11.79
N VAL A 246 3.69 9.35 10.56
CA VAL A 246 3.82 7.91 10.29
C VAL A 246 5.01 7.32 11.05
N ILE A 247 6.19 7.93 10.95
CA ILE A 247 7.40 7.47 11.63
C ILE A 247 7.20 7.50 13.16
N LYS A 248 6.68 8.62 13.70
CA LYS A 248 6.38 8.77 15.12
C LYS A 248 5.47 7.65 15.62
N ARG A 249 4.39 7.37 14.89
CA ARG A 249 3.43 6.33 15.24
C ARG A 249 4.01 4.92 15.16
N ARG A 250 4.92 4.68 14.21
CA ARG A 250 5.58 3.38 14.00
C ARG A 250 6.62 3.08 15.07
N LEU A 251 7.36 4.09 15.52
CA LEU A 251 8.52 3.90 16.38
C LEU A 251 8.19 4.02 17.88
N PHE A 252 7.18 4.81 18.24
CA PHE A 252 6.92 5.15 19.65
C PHE A 252 5.53 4.69 20.10
N SER A 253 5.52 3.93 21.20
CA SER A 253 4.28 3.54 21.87
C SER A 253 3.64 4.67 22.66
N HIS A 254 4.44 5.63 23.14
CA HIS A 254 3.97 6.75 23.95
C HIS A 254 4.93 7.94 23.84
N ILE A 255 4.37 9.14 23.74
CA ILE A 255 5.10 10.40 23.78
C ILE A 255 4.38 11.35 24.73
N ASP A 256 5.09 11.89 25.71
CA ASP A 256 4.59 12.96 26.58
C ASP A 256 4.59 14.29 25.80
N GLU A 257 3.43 14.64 25.25
CA GLU A 257 3.25 15.83 24.41
C GLU A 257 3.49 17.14 25.17
N GLU A 258 3.21 17.19 26.47
CA GLU A 258 3.40 18.40 27.26
C GLU A 258 4.88 18.64 27.55
N GLU A 259 5.64 17.58 27.82
CA GLU A 259 7.08 17.68 27.97
C GLU A 259 7.78 17.91 26.62
N ALA A 260 7.30 17.29 25.54
CA ALA A 260 7.79 17.54 24.18
C ALA A 260 7.65 19.01 23.80
N LYS A 261 6.49 19.64 24.07
CA LYS A 261 6.28 21.08 23.84
C LYS A 261 7.28 21.96 24.56
N LYS A 262 7.57 21.69 25.84
CA LYS A 262 8.55 22.45 26.61
C LYS A 262 9.95 22.31 26.02
N ILE A 263 10.35 21.09 25.67
CA ILE A 263 11.68 20.80 25.11
C ILE A 263 11.84 21.47 23.76
N VAL A 264 10.84 21.35 22.88
CA VAL A 264 10.86 21.99 21.57
C VAL A 264 10.92 23.50 21.73
N GLN A 265 10.11 24.10 22.61
CA GLN A 265 10.17 25.55 22.86
C GLN A 265 11.55 25.99 23.37
N MET A 266 12.13 25.28 24.34
CA MET A 266 13.48 25.56 24.84
C MET A 266 14.54 25.48 23.73
N PHE A 267 14.43 24.48 22.84
CA PHE A 267 15.35 24.36 21.71
C PHE A 267 15.18 25.50 20.71
N VAL A 268 13.95 25.86 20.35
CA VAL A 268 13.65 26.94 19.41
C VAL A 268 14.16 28.27 19.94
N ASP A 269 13.94 28.57 21.23
CA ASP A 269 14.43 29.80 21.87
C ASP A 269 15.96 29.88 21.83
N TYR A 270 16.64 28.76 22.11
CA TYR A 270 18.09 28.65 21.98
C TYR A 270 18.55 28.83 20.53
N ALA A 271 17.91 28.12 19.60
CA ALA A 271 18.27 28.15 18.18
C ALA A 271 18.10 29.54 17.56
N GLN A 272 17.05 30.25 17.97
CA GLN A 272 16.82 31.64 17.59
C GLN A 272 17.89 32.57 18.17
N LYS A 273 18.22 32.41 19.46
CA LYS A 273 19.25 33.22 20.12
C LYS A 273 20.64 33.05 19.49
N GLU A 274 21.01 31.82 19.16
CA GLU A 274 22.30 31.50 18.54
C GLU A 274 22.28 31.64 17.00
N ASN A 275 21.14 32.05 16.42
CA ASN A 275 20.95 32.25 14.98
C ASN A 275 21.29 31.00 14.13
N ILE A 276 20.88 29.82 14.60
CA ILE A 276 21.10 28.52 13.95
C ILE A 276 19.84 27.94 13.30
N LEU A 277 18.72 28.68 13.31
CA LEU A 277 17.51 28.29 12.58
C LEU A 277 17.76 28.30 11.06
N PRO A 278 17.06 27.44 10.29
CA PRO A 278 17.17 27.44 8.83
C PRO A 278 16.86 28.81 8.22
N ALA A 279 17.65 29.22 7.23
CA ALA A 279 17.48 30.52 6.57
C ALA A 279 16.10 30.63 5.91
N GLY A 280 15.39 31.72 6.21
CA GLY A 280 14.06 32.00 5.65
C GLY A 280 12.91 31.27 6.33
N MET A 281 13.14 30.57 7.44
CA MET A 281 12.09 29.93 8.23
C MET A 281 11.80 30.73 9.51
N GLU A 282 10.52 31.00 9.76
CA GLU A 282 10.10 31.67 10.99
C GLU A 282 10.22 30.74 12.21
N PRO A 283 10.60 31.23 13.40
CA PRO A 283 10.72 30.40 14.60
C PRO A 283 9.44 29.61 14.95
N SER A 284 8.26 30.19 14.70
CA SER A 284 6.98 29.50 14.89
C SER A 284 6.78 28.34 13.93
N GLU A 285 7.17 28.50 12.66
CA GLU A 285 7.07 27.44 11.65
C GLU A 285 7.99 26.27 12.01
N TYR A 286 9.24 26.57 12.41
CA TYR A 286 10.18 25.55 12.83
C TYR A 286 9.69 24.79 14.07
N ARG A 287 9.13 25.51 15.05
CA ARG A 287 8.53 24.91 16.24
C ARG A 287 7.44 23.90 15.86
N ASP A 288 6.53 24.28 14.97
CA ASP A 288 5.41 23.42 14.58
C ASP A 288 5.91 22.17 13.84
N LYS A 289 6.88 22.32 12.94
CA LYS A 289 7.57 21.19 12.27
C LYS A 289 8.27 20.27 13.26
N PHE A 290 8.92 20.83 14.28
CA PHE A 290 9.63 20.04 15.28
C PHE A 290 8.64 19.31 16.22
N LEU A 291 7.51 19.92 16.59
CA LEU A 291 6.47 19.21 17.32
C LEU A 291 5.91 18.01 16.53
N ASP A 292 5.71 18.18 15.23
CA ASP A 292 5.22 17.11 14.35
C ASP A 292 6.21 15.97 14.16
N SER A 293 7.52 16.24 14.29
CA SER A 293 8.62 15.27 14.10
C SER A 293 9.27 14.77 15.38
N TYR A 294 8.92 15.33 16.54
CA TYR A 294 9.48 14.96 17.83
C TYR A 294 9.35 13.43 18.07
N PRO A 295 10.44 12.74 18.51
CA PRO A 295 11.69 13.27 19.06
C PRO A 295 12.80 13.54 18.04
N PHE A 296 12.53 13.48 16.74
CA PHE A 296 13.52 13.78 15.71
C PHE A 296 13.52 15.27 15.40
N MET A 297 14.71 15.83 15.15
CA MET A 297 14.80 17.17 14.56
C MET A 297 14.24 17.14 13.13
N PRO A 298 13.54 18.20 12.68
CA PRO A 298 12.96 18.26 11.34
C PRO A 298 13.96 17.89 10.23
N GLU A 299 15.19 18.39 10.33
CA GLU A 299 16.24 18.20 9.33
C GLU A 299 16.68 16.73 9.22
N VAL A 300 16.59 15.96 10.30
CA VAL A 300 16.93 14.53 10.28
C VAL A 300 15.95 13.79 9.37
N LEU A 301 14.65 14.07 9.51
CA LEU A 301 13.64 13.44 8.67
C LEU A 301 13.72 13.94 7.22
N ASP A 302 13.94 15.24 7.02
CA ASP A 302 14.10 15.83 5.68
C ASP A 302 15.30 15.21 4.94
N VAL A 303 16.43 15.03 5.62
CA VAL A 303 17.62 14.39 5.03
C VAL A 303 17.34 12.92 4.72
N LEU A 304 16.77 12.16 5.65
CA LEU A 304 16.45 10.74 5.43
C LEU A 304 15.48 10.58 4.24
N TYR A 305 14.49 11.46 4.15
CA TYR A 305 13.48 11.42 3.10
C TYR A 305 14.01 11.89 1.74
N HIS A 306 14.59 13.08 1.66
CA HIS A 306 15.00 13.68 0.38
C HIS A 306 16.37 13.18 -0.12
N ARG A 307 17.31 12.88 0.77
CA ARG A 307 18.67 12.44 0.37
C ARG A 307 18.85 10.93 0.35
N TRP A 308 18.21 10.20 1.26
CA TRP A 308 18.30 8.74 1.29
C TRP A 308 17.20 8.09 0.47
N GLY A 309 15.97 8.62 0.51
CA GLY A 309 14.87 8.19 -0.37
C GLY A 309 15.15 8.41 -1.86
N SER A 310 16.08 9.30 -2.22
CA SER A 310 16.53 9.49 -3.61
C SER A 310 17.61 8.50 -4.06
N ILE A 311 18.21 7.70 -3.16
CA ILE A 311 19.14 6.64 -3.54
C ILE A 311 18.35 5.52 -4.24
N HIS A 312 18.74 5.20 -5.47
CA HIS A 312 18.04 4.26 -6.33
C HIS A 312 18.17 2.79 -5.86
N THR A 313 19.26 2.45 -5.16
CA THR A 313 19.53 1.11 -4.62
C THR A 313 19.00 0.89 -3.20
N PHE A 314 18.43 1.90 -2.56
CA PHE A 314 17.82 1.73 -1.25
C PHE A 314 16.52 0.94 -1.40
N GLN A 315 16.38 -0.19 -0.71
CA GLN A 315 15.16 -0.99 -0.76
C GLN A 315 14.03 -0.16 -0.14
N ARG A 316 13.13 0.33 -0.99
CA ARG A 316 12.03 1.23 -0.61
C ARG A 316 10.79 0.39 -0.26
N THR A 317 10.95 -0.55 0.67
CA THR A 317 9.86 -1.41 1.18
C THR A 317 8.96 -0.65 2.14
#